data_AF-A0A9E3BDH6-F1
#
_entry.id   AF-A0A9E3BDH6-F1
#
_cell.length_a   1.000
_cell.length_b   1.000
_cell.length_c   1.000
_cell.angle_alpha   90.00
_cell.angle_beta   90.00
_cell.angle_gamma   90.00
#
_symmetry.space_group_name_H-M   'P 1'
#
loop_
_entity.id
_entity.type
_entity.pdbx_description
1 polymer ?
#
loop_
_entity_poly.entity_id
_entity_poly.type
_entity_poly.pdbx_seq_one_letter_code
_entity_poly.pdbx_strand_id
1 'polypeptide(L)'
;MSDTFSIGGALASLQNGLGAAGIGGVGGAEGIGGIGGLKPRVSTAVEGPSFADTLKNALGEFSAQQDDATQKVGAFLRGEPIELHQVMAATEEAGIAVEMLVEVRNKVLEAYQTLANMQS
;
A
#
# COMPACT_ATOMS: atom_id res chain seq x y z
N MET A 1 -22.73 -52.85 8.50
CA MET A 1 -21.54 -52.25 9.15
C MET A 1 -22.02 -51.58 10.43
N SER A 2 -22.13 -52.39 11.48
CA SER A 2 -22.13 -52.01 12.89
C SER A 2 -20.64 -52.03 13.32
N ASP A 3 -20.10 -51.27 14.28
CA ASP A 3 -20.64 -50.82 15.55
C ASP A 3 -19.90 -49.53 15.99
N THR A 4 -20.66 -48.60 16.58
CA THR A 4 -20.14 -47.53 17.43
C THR A 4 -19.90 -48.13 18.81
N PHE A 5 -18.68 -48.05 19.33
CA PHE A 5 -18.37 -48.48 20.70
C PHE A 5 -18.01 -47.25 21.55
N SER A 6 -18.86 -47.02 22.55
CA SER A 6 -18.74 -46.03 23.60
C SER A 6 -18.37 -46.76 24.89
N ILE A 7 -17.18 -46.50 25.44
CA ILE A 7 -16.79 -46.68 26.87
C ILE A 7 -15.60 -45.72 27.05
N GLY A 8 -15.68 -44.61 27.79
CA GLY A 8 -15.89 -44.57 29.23
C GLY A 8 -14.54 -44.43 29.94
N GLY A 9 -14.28 -43.26 30.54
CA GLY A 9 -13.38 -43.10 31.69
C GLY A 9 -11.86 -43.09 31.43
N ALA A 10 -11.30 -41.89 31.21
CA ALA A 10 -9.93 -41.57 31.62
C ALA A 10 -9.74 -40.05 31.84
N LEU A 11 -10.68 -39.43 32.57
CA LEU A 11 -10.43 -38.16 33.26
C LEU A 11 -9.87 -38.49 34.66
N ALA A 12 -8.61 -38.94 34.74
CA ALA A 12 -7.87 -39.07 36.02
C ALA A 12 -6.40 -39.43 35.79
N SER A 13 -5.58 -38.47 35.35
CA SER A 13 -4.16 -38.46 35.73
C SER A 13 -3.75 -37.01 35.98
N LEU A 14 -4.14 -36.58 37.19
CA LEU A 14 -3.58 -35.48 37.93
C LEU A 14 -2.03 -35.57 37.85
N GLN A 15 -1.39 -34.46 37.48
CA GLN A 15 -0.45 -33.79 38.38
C GLN A 15 0.67 -34.68 38.95
N ASN A 16 1.77 -34.83 38.21
CA ASN A 16 3.10 -34.79 38.83
C ASN A 16 4.20 -34.59 37.79
N GLY A 17 4.86 -33.43 37.83
CA GLY A 17 5.96 -33.09 36.92
C GLY A 17 6.58 -31.72 37.20
N LEU A 18 6.56 -31.26 38.47
CA LEU A 18 7.43 -30.19 38.94
C LEU A 18 8.82 -30.81 39.19
N GLY A 19 9.58 -30.95 38.11
CA GLY A 19 10.96 -31.42 38.13
C GLY A 19 11.92 -30.23 38.24
N ALA A 20 12.38 -30.00 39.47
CA ALA A 20 13.72 -29.59 39.87
C ALA A 20 14.48 -28.51 39.04
N ALA A 21 14.58 -27.33 39.65
CA ALA A 21 15.82 -26.60 39.92
C ALA A 21 17.08 -27.00 39.11
N GLY A 22 17.47 -26.12 38.19
CA GLY A 22 18.82 -26.05 37.61
C GLY A 22 19.39 -24.65 37.80
N ILE A 23 19.81 -24.35 39.03
CA ILE A 23 20.67 -23.20 39.36
C ILE A 23 22.11 -23.72 39.24
N GLY A 24 22.90 -23.18 38.33
CA GLY A 24 24.32 -23.51 38.27
C GLY A 24 25.00 -23.02 37.00
N GLY A 25 25.91 -22.06 37.13
CA GLY A 25 26.86 -21.72 36.07
C GLY A 25 27.18 -20.23 35.91
N VAL A 26 27.57 -19.54 36.99
CA VAL A 26 28.45 -18.38 36.85
C VAL A 26 29.86 -18.92 36.63
N GLY A 27 30.44 -18.64 35.47
CA GLY A 27 31.80 -19.07 35.15
C GLY A 27 32.35 -18.41 33.90
N GLY A 28 33.11 -17.33 34.10
CA GLY A 28 34.41 -17.15 33.43
C GLY A 28 34.46 -16.47 32.05
N ALA A 29 35.24 -15.39 32.04
CA ALA A 29 36.25 -15.05 31.05
C ALA A 29 35.83 -14.43 29.70
N GLU A 30 36.13 -13.13 29.61
CA GLU A 30 36.98 -12.49 28.59
C GLU A 30 36.65 -12.69 27.11
N GLY A 31 36.23 -11.60 26.48
CA GLY A 31 36.03 -11.50 25.04
C GLY A 31 35.82 -10.05 24.60
N ILE A 32 36.92 -9.32 24.54
CA ILE A 32 37.11 -8.10 23.74
C ILE A 32 36.61 -8.29 22.29
N GLY A 33 35.95 -7.26 21.75
CA GLY A 33 35.86 -7.05 20.31
C GLY A 33 34.46 -7.24 19.71
N GLY A 34 33.81 -6.13 19.37
CA GLY A 34 32.59 -6.19 18.58
C GLY A 34 31.74 -4.93 18.61
N ILE A 35 32.31 -3.76 18.26
CA ILE A 35 31.53 -2.71 17.61
C ILE A 35 31.16 -3.19 16.19
N GLY A 36 30.40 -4.29 16.13
CA GLY A 36 29.98 -4.96 14.92
C GLY A 36 28.58 -4.50 14.55
N GLY A 37 28.50 -3.57 13.60
CA GLY A 37 27.31 -3.40 12.78
C GLY A 37 26.21 -2.52 13.39
N LEU A 38 26.49 -1.22 13.53
CA LEU A 38 25.45 -0.25 13.22
C LEU A 38 25.18 -0.33 11.71
N LYS A 39 24.42 -1.35 11.30
CA LYS A 39 23.75 -1.35 10.01
C LYS A 39 22.89 -0.09 10.02
N PRO A 40 23.07 0.86 9.08
CA PRO A 40 22.19 2.00 9.00
C PRO A 40 20.80 1.43 8.68
N ARG A 41 19.96 1.29 9.70
CA ARG A 41 18.54 1.08 9.50
C ARG A 41 18.06 2.44 9.03
N VAL A 42 18.04 2.63 7.72
CA VAL A 42 17.19 3.62 7.09
C VAL A 42 15.76 3.18 7.39
N SER A 43 15.27 3.52 8.58
CA SER A 43 13.85 3.59 8.87
C SER A 43 13.37 4.90 8.26
N THR A 44 13.18 4.90 6.94
CA THR A 44 12.23 5.83 6.32
C THR A 44 10.93 5.07 6.18
N ALA A 45 10.24 4.86 7.30
CA ALA A 45 8.80 4.68 7.23
C ALA A 45 8.25 6.04 6.78
N VAL A 46 8.14 6.23 5.47
CA VAL A 46 7.30 7.28 4.90
C VAL A 46 5.88 6.82 5.22
N GLU A 47 5.38 7.21 6.37
CA GLU A 47 3.98 7.04 6.76
C GLU A 47 3.14 8.08 6.00
N GLY A 48 2.97 7.82 4.71
CA GLY A 48 2.11 8.58 3.81
C GLY A 48 1.70 7.67 2.65
N PRO A 49 0.55 7.94 1.99
CA PRO A 49 0.16 7.18 0.80
C PRO A 49 1.33 7.14 -0.17
N SER A 50 1.60 5.96 -0.75
CA SER A 50 2.71 5.86 -1.69
C SER A 50 2.47 6.82 -2.85
N PHE A 51 3.55 7.31 -3.45
CA PHE A 51 3.42 8.14 -4.65
C PHE A 51 2.55 7.46 -5.73
N ALA A 52 2.64 6.13 -5.85
CA ALA A 52 1.82 5.35 -6.76
C ALA A 52 0.33 5.38 -6.39
N ASP A 53 -0.02 5.35 -5.10
CA ASP A 53 -1.41 5.46 -4.64
C ASP A 53 -1.98 6.86 -4.90
N THR A 54 -1.20 7.91 -4.61
CA THR A 54 -1.61 9.30 -4.90
C THR A 54 -1.80 9.52 -6.39
N LEU A 55 -0.88 9.02 -7.22
CA LEU A 55 -0.98 9.09 -8.67
C LEU A 55 -2.21 8.33 -9.18
N LYS A 56 -2.46 7.12 -8.66
CA LYS A 56 -3.62 6.32 -9.03
C LYS A 56 -4.94 7.01 -8.68
N ASN A 57 -5.01 7.66 -7.52
CA ASN A 57 -6.19 8.43 -7.10
C ASN A 57 -6.40 9.63 -8.02
N ALA A 58 -5.34 10.38 -8.35
CA ALA A 58 -5.41 11.50 -9.27
C ALA A 58 -5.88 11.08 -10.68
N LEU A 59 -5.42 9.94 -11.20
CA LEU A 59 -5.93 9.39 -12.47
C LEU A 59 -7.41 9.01 -12.39
N GLY A 60 -7.86 8.49 -11.24
CA GLY A 60 -9.27 8.18 -11.00
C GLY A 60 -10.15 9.43 -10.99
N GLU A 61 -9.73 10.48 -10.29
CA GLU A 61 -10.41 11.77 -10.26
C GLU A 61 -10.46 12.41 -11.65
N PHE A 62 -9.37 12.33 -12.43
CA PHE A 62 -9.35 12.82 -13.80
C PHE A 62 -10.37 12.10 -14.70
N SER A 63 -10.46 10.77 -14.62
CA SER A 63 -11.45 10.02 -15.40
C SER A 63 -12.87 10.48 -15.08
N ALA A 64 -13.16 10.72 -13.80
CA ALA A 64 -14.46 11.24 -13.39
C ALA A 64 -14.72 12.66 -13.91
N GLN A 65 -13.71 13.53 -13.91
CA GLN A 65 -13.80 14.90 -14.46
C GLN A 65 -14.02 14.90 -15.98
N GLN A 66 -13.37 13.99 -16.71
CA GLN A 66 -13.57 13.82 -18.15
C GLN A 66 -15.01 13.37 -18.48
N ASP A 67 -15.57 12.45 -17.69
CA ASP A 67 -16.95 12.01 -17.83
C ASP A 67 -17.95 13.13 -17.52
N ASP A 68 -17.71 13.92 -16.47
CA ASP A 68 -18.52 15.08 -16.11
C ASP A 68 -18.53 16.15 -17.23
N ALA A 69 -17.37 16.47 -17.79
CA ALA A 69 -17.28 17.39 -18.92
C ALA A 69 -18.08 16.89 -20.13
N THR A 70 -17.96 15.59 -20.46
CA THR A 70 -18.72 14.96 -21.54
C THR A 70 -20.22 15.00 -21.27
N GLN A 71 -20.64 14.79 -20.03
CA GLN A 71 -22.04 14.86 -19.62
C GLN A 71 -22.59 16.28 -19.75
N LYS A 72 -21.85 17.30 -19.31
CA LYS A 72 -22.23 18.72 -19.43
C LYS A 72 -22.38 19.13 -20.89
N VAL A 73 -21.46 18.73 -21.76
CA VAL A 73 -21.59 18.94 -23.21
C VAL A 73 -22.87 18.28 -23.73
N GLY A 74 -23.11 17.01 -23.39
CA GLY A 74 -24.28 16.27 -23.84
C GLY A 74 -25.61 16.87 -23.37
N ALA A 75 -25.68 17.29 -22.10
CA ALA A 75 -26.86 17.90 -21.53
C ALA A 75 -27.14 19.28 -22.17
N PHE A 76 -26.11 20.05 -22.51
CA PHE A 76 -26.27 21.34 -23.21
C PHE A 76 -26.84 21.14 -24.62
N LEU A 77 -26.35 20.13 -25.34
CA LEU A 77 -26.88 19.76 -26.65
C LEU A 77 -28.34 19.29 -26.60
N ARG A 78 -28.81 18.76 -25.46
CA ARG A 78 -30.21 18.38 -25.23
C ARG A 78 -31.11 19.56 -24.81
N GLY A 79 -30.57 20.76 -24.68
CA GLY A 79 -31.32 21.94 -24.25
C GLY A 79 -31.64 21.96 -22.74
N GLU A 80 -30.90 21.19 -21.95
CA GLU A 80 -30.97 21.20 -20.49
C GLU A 80 -30.49 22.57 -19.96
N PRO A 81 -30.95 23.06 -18.79
CA PRO A 81 -30.66 24.42 -18.30
C PRO A 81 -29.24 24.51 -17.74
N ILE A 82 -28.27 24.33 -18.61
CA ILE A 82 -26.84 24.55 -18.36
C ILE A 82 -26.38 25.63 -19.31
N GLU A 83 -25.65 26.56 -18.73
CA GLU A 83 -25.20 27.72 -19.44
C GLU A 83 -23.99 27.37 -20.31
N LEU A 84 -23.95 27.89 -21.54
CA LEU A 84 -22.86 27.61 -22.49
C LEU A 84 -21.46 27.88 -21.90
N HIS A 85 -21.33 28.91 -21.06
CA HIS A 85 -20.05 29.25 -20.41
C HIS A 85 -19.54 28.14 -19.48
N GLN A 86 -20.43 27.38 -18.83
CA GLN A 86 -20.03 26.27 -17.96
C GLN A 86 -19.52 25.08 -18.79
N VAL A 87 -20.09 24.85 -19.97
CA VAL A 87 -19.63 23.81 -20.89
C VAL A 87 -18.28 24.18 -21.49
N MET A 88 -18.10 25.43 -21.92
CA MET A 88 -16.83 25.92 -22.43
C MET A 88 -15.74 25.85 -21.35
N ALA A 89 -16.03 26.31 -20.13
CA ALA A 89 -15.10 26.23 -19.00
C ALA A 89 -14.72 24.78 -18.68
N ALA A 90 -15.70 23.86 -18.60
CA ALA A 90 -15.43 22.45 -18.34
C ALA A 90 -14.60 21.80 -19.47
N THR A 91 -14.79 22.22 -20.72
CA THR A 91 -14.03 21.72 -21.87
C THR A 91 -12.59 22.25 -21.87
N GLU A 92 -12.39 23.53 -21.54
CA GLU A 92 -11.06 24.14 -21.40
C GLU A 92 -10.28 23.52 -20.24
N GLU A 93 -10.92 23.34 -19.09
CA GLU A 93 -10.33 22.70 -17.91
C GLU A 93 -9.91 21.26 -18.20
N ALA A 94 -10.79 20.48 -18.86
CA ALA A 94 -10.48 19.12 -19.29
C ALA A 94 -9.30 19.07 -20.27
N GLY A 95 -9.21 20.03 -21.21
CA GLY A 95 -8.10 20.14 -22.14
C GLY A 95 -6.75 20.38 -21.43
N ILE A 96 -6.71 21.33 -20.50
CA ILE A 96 -5.51 21.63 -19.70
C ILE A 96 -5.10 20.42 -18.84
N ALA A 97 -6.08 19.73 -18.24
CA ALA A 97 -5.84 18.53 -17.43
C ALA A 97 -5.24 17.36 -18.23
N VAL A 98 -5.67 17.15 -19.48
CA VAL A 98 -5.08 16.15 -20.38
C VAL A 98 -3.60 16.45 -20.66
N GLU A 99 -3.28 17.71 -20.93
CA GLU A 99 -1.91 18.12 -21.25
C GLU A 99 -0.98 17.88 -20.05
N MET A 100 -1.41 18.24 -18.84
CA MET A 100 -0.70 17.95 -17.60
C MET A 100 -0.51 16.44 -17.38
N LEU A 101 -1.50 15.61 -17.70
CA LEU A 101 -1.40 14.15 -17.56
C LEU A 101 -0.33 13.55 -18.47
N VAL A 102 -0.18 14.07 -19.70
CA VAL A 102 0.87 13.64 -20.62
C VAL A 102 2.25 13.94 -20.05
N GLU A 103 2.45 15.12 -19.45
CA GLU A 103 3.70 15.47 -18.77
C GLU A 103 3.99 14.54 -17.60
N VAL A 104 3.00 14.28 -16.75
CA VAL A 104 3.12 13.37 -15.60
C VAL A 104 3.47 11.96 -16.07
N ARG A 105 2.80 11.43 -17.10
CA ARG A 105 3.12 10.13 -17.70
C ARG A 105 4.58 10.08 -18.13
N ASN A 106 5.05 11.10 -18.84
CA ASN A 106 6.43 11.16 -19.31
C ASN A 106 7.42 11.20 -18.15
N LYS A 107 7.14 11.97 -17.10
CA LYS A 107 7.98 12.05 -15.89
C LYS A 107 8.03 10.76 -15.10
N VAL A 108 6.92 10.03 -15.00
CA VAL A 108 6.89 8.72 -14.34
C VAL A 108 7.68 7.68 -15.12
N LEU A 109 7.60 7.69 -16.46
CA LEU A 109 8.41 6.81 -17.31
C LEU A 109 9.92 7.14 -17.20
N GLU A 110 10.27 8.43 -17.16
CA GLU A 110 11.64 8.91 -16.94
C GLU A 110 12.17 8.44 -15.58
N ALA A 111 11.41 8.64 -14.51
CA ALA A 111 11.77 8.20 -13.16
C ALA A 111 11.98 6.68 -13.07
N TYR A 112 11.13 5.88 -13.73
CA TYR A 112 11.31 4.44 -13.82
C TYR A 112 12.61 4.05 -14.54
N GLN A 113 12.90 4.70 -15.67
CA GLN A 113 14.15 4.46 -16.42
C GLN A 113 15.39 4.86 -15.61
N THR A 114 15.36 5.98 -14.88
CA THR A 114 16.47 6.40 -14.03
C THR A 114 16.72 5.41 -12.90
N LEU A 115 15.69 4.94 -12.20
CA LEU A 115 15.82 3.96 -11.13
C LEU A 115 16.39 2.62 -11.63
N ALA A 116 16.00 2.19 -12.85
CA ALA A 116 16.53 0.98 -13.46
C ALA A 116 18.01 1.10 -13.84
N ASN A 117 18.44 2.24 -14.37
CA ASN A 117 19.84 2.49 -14.75
C ASN A 117 20.78 2.64 -13.54
N MET A 118 20.30 3.11 -12.38
CA MET A 118 21.12 3.21 -11.17
C MET A 118 21.42 1.86 -10.49
N GLN A 119 20.74 0.79 -10.87
CA GLN A 119 20.90 -0.56 -10.28
C GLN A 119 21.71 -1.53 -11.15
N SER A 120 22.23 -1.07 -12.30
CA SER A 120 23.17 -1.82 -13.15
C SER A 120 24.58 -1.28 -12.98
#